data_AF-A0A7S4VT25-F1
#
_entry.id   AF-A0A7S4VT25-F1
#
_cell.length_a   1.000
_cell.length_b   1.000
_cell.length_c   1.000
_cell.angle_alpha   90.00
_cell.angle_beta   90.00
_cell.angle_gamma   90.00
#
_symmetry.space_group_name_H-M   'P 1'
#
loop_
_entity.id
_entity.type
_entity.pdbx_description
1 polymer ?
#
loop_
_entity_poly.entity_id
_entity_poly.type
_entity_poly.pdbx_seq_one_letter_code
_entity_poly.pdbx_strand_id
1 'polypeptide(L)'
;GQTILDAAAIVGLPELGLGASSVLVTSMVLNIAAQAYVCWVLVSSKNFIKPGAFKAVLHATERWRHNEAHESGAVDASGVSLASRVCAQDRALSVASTQVTTLSEIDAYLGLDPRQLKTDGWGHGPMLCAVCVFLFAVLVLRELRSLLEFLRAMGALPRGRTRLERGRLVAMSWSRFAGMLSLGFLRAIVALALLCAGVLWLSSTSSLTDLIMSAAALGFVLDLDGHLLETTVPAAVQKVLGGLQPLRYRRLPCCMEAVAPLLCLAGTVTACLMVIVLPLADNMLLAKAMFCDGSLDFAVAQNPAGAPISRATAVFEQAYVVPGMKARAVTELIHHTPGAVLQFSSFAASRQAFAADSEMTILELSRSMPCADVDRSPHAVMLTEAPYWLMAVREETGLHRGLPTTQKAFACRDYAGHCDASAILRAVCPVTCGCADARSGLALSQPQRGCPETCSRAAWQALVNESCSDLDVGGTASWTRYWRSYQQTMSAQLPQRGELFERFADDRIAGGCAGMLPDPLWRNDFCNEDAPPLVKSGLGAIRGFCPGYCCSGTTCSHKCPKACRE
;
A
#
# COMPACT_ATOMS: atom_id res chain seq x y z
N GLY A 1 -26.57 49.29 -9.33
CA GLY A 1 -25.96 48.20 -10.10
C GLY A 1 -24.75 48.76 -10.78
N GLN A 2 -23.60 48.11 -10.61
CA GLN A 2 -22.42 48.31 -11.45
C GLN A 2 -22.15 46.97 -12.14
N THR A 3 -23.16 46.48 -12.88
CA THR A 3 -22.96 45.30 -13.74
C THR A 3 -22.74 45.77 -15.17
N ILE A 4 -22.05 44.96 -15.97
CA ILE A 4 -21.92 45.20 -17.41
C ILE A 4 -23.30 45.28 -18.08
N LEU A 5 -24.29 44.55 -17.57
CA LEU A 5 -25.65 44.57 -18.10
C LEU A 5 -26.33 45.94 -17.92
N ASP A 6 -26.10 46.62 -16.80
CA ASP A 6 -26.61 47.98 -16.58
C ASP A 6 -26.05 48.95 -17.65
N ALA A 7 -24.78 48.77 -18.02
CA ALA A 7 -24.12 49.53 -19.08
C ALA A 7 -24.67 49.21 -20.49
N ALA A 8 -25.21 48.01 -20.71
CA ALA A 8 -25.82 47.64 -21.99
C ALA A 8 -27.04 48.52 -22.34
N ALA A 9 -27.76 49.01 -21.33
CA ALA A 9 -28.92 49.87 -21.53
C ALA A 9 -28.58 51.22 -22.20
N ILE A 10 -27.35 51.72 -22.00
CA ILE A 10 -26.88 53.01 -22.54
C ILE A 10 -26.07 52.89 -23.83
N VAL A 11 -25.82 51.67 -24.32
CA VAL A 11 -25.10 51.43 -25.58
C VAL A 11 -25.80 52.12 -26.75
N GLY A 12 -25.02 52.83 -27.57
CA GLY A 12 -25.51 53.56 -28.73
C GLY A 12 -26.31 54.82 -28.39
N LEU A 13 -26.22 55.34 -27.17
CA LEU A 13 -26.64 56.71 -26.89
C LEU A 13 -25.64 57.70 -27.51
N PRO A 14 -26.11 58.79 -28.15
CA PRO A 14 -25.22 59.78 -28.76
C PRO A 14 -24.29 60.44 -27.74
N GLU A 15 -24.71 60.54 -26.48
CA GLU A 15 -23.95 61.13 -25.37
C GLU A 15 -22.70 60.31 -24.98
N LEU A 16 -22.68 59.00 -25.25
CA LEU A 16 -21.53 58.14 -24.96
C LEU A 16 -20.47 58.20 -26.06
N GLY A 17 -20.86 58.57 -27.28
CA GLY A 17 -20.05 58.41 -28.49
C GLY A 17 -19.95 56.95 -28.97
N LEU A 18 -19.50 56.79 -30.21
CA LEU A 18 -19.35 55.47 -30.86
C LEU A 18 -18.24 54.63 -30.19
N GLY A 19 -17.12 55.27 -29.83
CA GLY A 19 -15.97 54.58 -29.22
C GLY A 19 -16.31 53.92 -27.89
N ALA A 20 -16.92 54.64 -26.94
CA ALA A 20 -17.30 54.07 -25.66
C ALA A 20 -18.38 52.99 -25.80
N SER A 21 -19.33 53.17 -26.73
CA SER A 21 -20.33 52.14 -27.05
C SER A 21 -19.68 50.86 -27.60
N SER A 22 -18.66 50.99 -28.45
CA SER A 22 -17.92 49.83 -28.97
C SER A 22 -17.17 49.10 -27.86
N VAL A 23 -16.49 49.82 -26.96
CA VAL A 23 -15.79 49.21 -25.80
C VAL A 23 -16.76 48.46 -24.90
N LEU A 24 -17.94 49.02 -24.61
CA LEU A 24 -18.98 48.35 -23.82
C LEU A 24 -19.46 47.04 -24.46
N VAL A 25 -19.75 47.06 -25.76
CA VAL A 25 -20.17 45.85 -26.49
C VAL A 25 -19.07 44.79 -26.48
N THR A 26 -17.82 45.19 -26.72
CA THR A 26 -16.68 44.26 -26.65
C THR A 26 -16.52 43.66 -25.24
N SER A 27 -16.67 44.48 -24.20
CA SER A 27 -16.60 44.02 -22.79
C SER A 27 -17.72 43.02 -22.47
N MET A 28 -18.95 43.26 -22.96
CA MET A 28 -20.07 42.31 -22.84
C MET A 28 -19.79 40.97 -23.51
N VAL A 29 -19.32 41.01 -24.76
CA VAL A 29 -19.00 39.80 -25.53
C VAL A 29 -17.89 39.02 -24.82
N LEU A 30 -16.84 39.70 -24.37
CA LEU A 30 -15.74 39.08 -23.65
C LEU A 30 -16.20 38.43 -22.35
N ASN A 31 -17.05 39.10 -21.57
CA ASN A 31 -17.58 38.56 -20.32
C ASN A 31 -18.40 37.27 -20.57
N ILE A 32 -19.33 37.31 -21.52
CA ILE A 32 -20.15 36.13 -21.86
C ILE A 32 -19.28 35.01 -22.41
N ALA A 33 -18.33 35.33 -23.28
CA ALA A 33 -17.41 34.34 -23.85
C ALA A 33 -16.54 33.69 -22.75
N ALA A 34 -16.04 34.46 -21.80
CA ALA A 34 -15.25 33.94 -20.68
C ALA A 34 -16.06 33.01 -19.78
N GLN A 35 -17.26 33.43 -19.36
CA GLN A 35 -18.14 32.60 -18.53
C GLN A 35 -18.62 31.34 -19.27
N ALA A 36 -18.97 31.45 -20.55
CA ALA A 36 -19.35 30.32 -21.39
C ALA A 36 -18.17 29.34 -21.59
N TYR A 37 -16.95 29.86 -21.76
CA TYR A 37 -15.75 29.04 -21.87
C TYR A 37 -15.50 28.25 -20.58
N VAL A 38 -15.59 28.89 -19.41
CA VAL A 38 -15.46 28.18 -18.12
C VAL A 38 -16.54 27.12 -17.97
N CYS A 39 -17.81 27.42 -18.27
CA CYS A 39 -18.88 26.43 -18.26
C CYS A 39 -18.57 25.24 -19.19
N TRP A 40 -18.09 25.52 -20.40
CA TRP A 40 -17.72 24.49 -21.36
C TRP A 40 -16.55 23.63 -20.86
N VAL A 41 -15.52 24.23 -20.25
CA VAL A 41 -14.39 23.49 -19.67
C VAL A 41 -14.86 22.59 -18.53
N LEU A 42 -15.70 23.09 -17.63
CA LEU A 42 -16.23 22.31 -16.50
C LEU A 42 -17.07 21.13 -16.97
N VAL A 43 -17.91 21.31 -17.98
CA VAL A 43 -18.80 20.26 -18.49
C VAL A 43 -18.07 19.25 -19.39
N SER A 44 -17.13 19.71 -20.23
CA SER A 44 -16.44 18.85 -21.21
C SER A 44 -15.28 18.06 -20.62
N SER A 45 -14.64 18.60 -19.58
CA SER A 45 -13.50 17.95 -18.96
C SER A 45 -13.94 16.75 -18.13
N LYS A 46 -13.53 15.57 -18.59
CA LYS A 46 -13.62 14.32 -17.82
C LYS A 46 -12.86 14.37 -16.51
N ASN A 47 -12.05 15.40 -16.25
CA ASN A 47 -11.36 15.55 -14.97
C ASN A 47 -12.25 16.20 -13.90
N PHE A 48 -13.23 17.02 -14.30
CA PHE A 48 -14.10 17.75 -13.37
C PHE A 48 -15.44 17.06 -13.11
N ILE A 49 -16.00 16.38 -14.12
CA ILE A 49 -17.23 15.62 -13.96
C ILE A 49 -16.92 14.17 -14.33
N LYS A 50 -16.69 13.35 -13.31
CA LYS A 50 -16.56 11.89 -13.45
C LYS A 50 -17.77 11.21 -12.82
N PRO A 51 -18.89 11.05 -13.55
CA PRO A 51 -19.97 10.22 -13.06
C PRO A 51 -19.43 8.81 -12.81
N GLY A 52 -19.43 8.37 -11.55
CA GLY A 52 -18.88 7.07 -11.18
C GLY A 52 -17.35 6.98 -11.19
N ALA A 53 -16.61 8.10 -11.05
CA ALA A 53 -15.15 8.07 -10.83
C ALA A 53 -14.77 7.03 -9.78
N PHE A 54 -15.52 7.03 -8.70
CA PHE A 54 -15.27 6.15 -7.58
C PHE A 54 -15.60 4.68 -7.88
N LYS A 55 -16.49 4.38 -8.83
CA LYS A 55 -16.71 2.99 -9.28
C LYS A 55 -15.46 2.41 -9.94
N ALA A 56 -14.70 3.23 -10.68
CA ALA A 56 -13.42 2.79 -11.22
C ALA A 56 -12.40 2.51 -10.11
N VAL A 57 -12.42 3.31 -9.03
CA VAL A 57 -11.62 3.08 -7.82
C VAL A 57 -12.03 1.77 -7.14
N LEU A 58 -13.32 1.47 -7.02
CA LEU A 58 -13.80 0.20 -6.45
C LEU A 58 -13.25 -1.00 -7.21
N HIS A 59 -13.35 -1.03 -8.54
CA HIS A 59 -12.81 -2.14 -9.34
C HIS A 59 -11.28 -2.23 -9.29
N ALA A 60 -10.58 -1.09 -9.25
CA ALA A 60 -9.12 -1.08 -9.09
C ALA A 60 -8.71 -1.61 -7.70
N THR A 61 -9.47 -1.26 -6.67
CA THR A 61 -9.27 -1.69 -5.28
C THR A 61 -9.49 -3.18 -5.14
N GLU A 62 -10.60 -3.71 -5.68
CA GLU A 62 -10.91 -5.13 -5.69
C GLU A 62 -9.80 -5.93 -6.39
N ARG A 63 -9.36 -5.49 -7.59
CA ARG A 63 -8.27 -6.14 -8.32
C ARG A 63 -6.96 -6.12 -7.54
N TRP A 64 -6.60 -4.96 -6.98
CA TRP A 64 -5.40 -4.81 -6.16
C TRP A 64 -5.44 -5.75 -4.94
N ARG A 65 -6.60 -5.80 -4.25
CA ARG A 65 -6.81 -6.64 -3.08
C ARG A 65 -6.60 -8.11 -3.38
N HIS A 66 -7.11 -8.59 -4.52
CA HIS A 66 -7.00 -9.99 -4.92
C HIS A 66 -5.63 -10.37 -5.49
N ASN A 67 -4.98 -9.47 -6.24
CA ASN A 67 -3.79 -9.83 -7.02
C ASN A 67 -2.47 -9.42 -6.36
N GLU A 68 -2.45 -8.34 -5.61
CA GLU A 68 -1.20 -7.71 -5.14
C GLU A 68 -1.12 -7.66 -3.62
N ALA A 69 -2.21 -7.30 -2.94
CA ALA A 69 -2.21 -6.98 -1.51
C ALA A 69 -1.78 -8.16 -0.60
N HIS A 70 -2.01 -9.38 -1.07
CA HIS A 70 -1.65 -10.63 -0.39
C HIS A 70 -0.60 -11.45 -1.13
N GLU A 71 0.04 -10.91 -2.16
CA GLU A 71 1.08 -11.67 -2.86
C GLU A 71 2.27 -11.93 -1.92
N SER A 72 2.79 -13.17 -1.92
CA SER A 72 3.92 -13.54 -1.06
C SER A 72 5.18 -12.68 -1.26
N GLY A 73 5.40 -12.18 -2.47
CA GLY A 73 6.50 -11.25 -2.78
C GLY A 73 6.29 -9.84 -2.23
N ALA A 74 5.06 -9.47 -1.87
CA ALA A 74 4.70 -8.19 -1.28
C ALA A 74 4.75 -8.21 0.27
N VAL A 75 5.06 -9.35 0.88
CA VAL A 75 5.29 -9.46 2.32
C VAL A 75 6.64 -8.84 2.67
N ASP A 76 6.66 -7.95 3.65
CA ASP A 76 7.89 -7.27 4.03
C ASP A 76 8.86 -8.17 4.81
N ALA A 77 10.04 -7.63 5.13
CA ALA A 77 11.07 -8.36 5.86
C ALA A 77 10.67 -8.70 7.31
N SER A 78 9.68 -8.02 7.87
CA SER A 78 9.11 -8.29 9.18
C SER A 78 7.99 -9.33 9.10
N GLY A 79 7.70 -9.84 7.91
CA GLY A 79 6.67 -10.84 7.69
C GLY A 79 5.26 -10.27 7.71
N VAL A 80 5.06 -8.96 7.49
CA VAL A 80 3.74 -8.31 7.43
C VAL A 80 3.27 -8.21 5.98
N SER A 81 1.97 -8.47 5.74
CA SER A 81 1.36 -8.33 4.42
C SER A 81 1.27 -6.88 3.96
N LEU A 82 1.29 -6.65 2.64
CA LEU A 82 1.08 -5.33 2.06
C LEU A 82 -0.31 -4.77 2.42
N ALA A 83 -1.34 -5.62 2.41
CA ALA A 83 -2.69 -5.29 2.86
C ALA A 83 -2.72 -4.65 4.26
N SER A 84 -2.09 -5.30 5.25
CA SER A 84 -2.07 -4.85 6.65
C SER A 84 -1.39 -3.48 6.78
N ARG A 85 -0.28 -3.27 6.05
CA ARG A 85 0.45 -1.99 6.01
C ARG A 85 -0.35 -0.87 5.35
N VAL A 86 -1.01 -1.14 4.22
CA VAL A 86 -1.84 -0.15 3.51
C VAL A 86 -3.01 0.30 4.37
N CYS A 87 -3.69 -0.63 5.05
CA CYS A 87 -4.80 -0.33 5.94
C CYS A 87 -4.39 0.39 7.24
N ALA A 88 -3.15 0.16 7.70
CA ALA A 88 -2.53 0.95 8.75
C ALA A 88 -1.99 2.31 8.26
N GLN A 89 -2.18 2.64 6.97
CA GLN A 89 -1.70 3.86 6.33
C GLN A 89 -0.20 4.09 6.49
N ASP A 90 0.60 3.01 6.37
CA ASP A 90 2.05 3.07 6.48
C ASP A 90 2.67 3.93 5.37
N ARG A 91 3.16 5.12 5.75
CA ARG A 91 3.80 6.08 4.83
C ARG A 91 5.18 5.64 4.35
N ALA A 92 5.78 4.61 4.95
CA ALA A 92 7.06 4.06 4.51
C ALA A 92 6.92 3.12 3.29
N LEU A 93 5.69 2.86 2.83
CA LEU A 93 5.43 2.07 1.64
C LEU A 93 5.88 2.80 0.36
N SER A 94 6.84 2.22 -0.35
CA SER A 94 7.22 2.66 -1.69
C SER A 94 6.29 2.11 -2.78
N VAL A 95 5.67 0.95 -2.54
CA VAL A 95 4.68 0.30 -3.40
C VAL A 95 3.29 0.51 -2.79
N ALA A 96 2.26 0.64 -3.62
CA ALA A 96 0.88 0.91 -3.20
C ALA A 96 0.67 2.25 -2.47
N SER A 97 1.52 3.25 -2.75
CA SER A 97 1.38 4.61 -2.22
C SER A 97 0.05 5.25 -2.62
N THR A 98 -0.42 4.99 -3.83
CA THR A 98 -1.75 5.46 -4.30
C THR A 98 -2.88 4.94 -3.42
N GLN A 99 -2.83 3.69 -2.98
CA GLN A 99 -3.83 3.07 -2.12
C GLN A 99 -3.81 3.71 -0.73
N VAL A 100 -2.61 3.94 -0.16
CA VAL A 100 -2.45 4.65 1.12
C VAL A 100 -3.01 6.08 1.03
N THR A 101 -2.66 6.82 -0.02
CA THR A 101 -3.18 8.19 -0.23
C THR A 101 -4.70 8.17 -0.37
N THR A 102 -5.25 7.25 -1.16
CA THR A 102 -6.71 7.11 -1.35
C THR A 102 -7.42 6.83 -0.02
N LEU A 103 -6.91 5.90 0.79
CA LEU A 103 -7.46 5.62 2.13
C LEU A 103 -7.35 6.84 3.06
N SER A 104 -6.23 7.56 3.03
CA SER A 104 -6.05 8.77 3.84
C SER A 104 -7.02 9.89 3.45
N GLU A 105 -7.33 10.03 2.16
CA GLU A 105 -8.33 10.97 1.66
C GLU A 105 -9.75 10.55 2.07
N ILE A 106 -10.07 9.26 1.96
CA ILE A 106 -11.36 8.71 2.42
C ILE A 106 -11.55 9.00 3.91
N ASP A 107 -10.52 8.73 4.73
CA ASP A 107 -10.58 8.91 6.17
C ASP A 107 -10.71 10.38 6.57
N ALA A 108 -9.95 11.26 5.92
CA ALA A 108 -10.07 12.69 6.13
C ALA A 108 -11.46 13.23 5.71
N TYR A 109 -11.98 12.77 4.56
CA TYR A 109 -13.28 13.19 4.06
C TYR A 109 -14.44 12.72 4.94
N LEU A 110 -14.40 11.47 5.40
CA LEU A 110 -15.45 10.88 6.23
C LEU A 110 -15.27 11.14 7.73
N GLY A 111 -14.10 11.62 8.16
CA GLY A 111 -13.76 11.79 9.57
C GLY A 111 -13.60 10.47 10.31
N LEU A 112 -12.97 9.48 9.67
CA LEU A 112 -12.75 8.14 10.23
C LEU A 112 -11.34 8.00 10.79
N ASP A 113 -11.19 7.21 11.84
CA ASP A 113 -9.88 6.66 12.20
C ASP A 113 -9.45 5.57 11.19
N PRO A 114 -8.14 5.30 11.01
CA PRO A 114 -7.65 4.30 10.05
C PRO A 114 -8.30 2.92 10.17
N ARG A 115 -8.67 2.52 11.39
CA ARG A 115 -9.29 1.22 11.71
C ARG A 115 -10.81 1.20 11.67
N GLN A 116 -11.47 2.36 11.62
CA GLN A 116 -12.92 2.43 11.60
C GLN A 116 -13.44 2.18 10.18
N LEU A 117 -14.36 1.21 10.05
CA LEU A 117 -15.04 0.87 8.78
C LEU A 117 -16.47 1.44 8.70
N LYS A 118 -16.92 2.17 9.73
CA LYS A 118 -18.25 2.75 9.83
C LYS A 118 -18.15 4.18 10.36
N THR A 119 -19.03 5.06 9.88
CA THR A 119 -19.15 6.42 10.39
C THR A 119 -20.11 6.45 11.57
N ASP A 120 -19.68 7.03 12.69
CA ASP A 120 -20.53 7.25 13.88
C ASP A 120 -21.41 8.51 13.76
N GLY A 121 -21.35 9.23 12.63
CA GLY A 121 -22.10 10.45 12.39
C GLY A 121 -21.86 11.05 11.01
N TRP A 122 -22.10 12.35 10.90
CA TRP A 122 -21.85 13.11 9.68
C TRP A 122 -20.35 13.37 9.51
N GLY A 123 -19.78 12.89 8.40
CA GLY A 123 -18.40 13.21 8.04
C GLY A 123 -18.19 14.70 7.77
N HIS A 124 -16.96 15.18 8.03
CA HIS A 124 -16.59 16.58 7.81
C HIS A 124 -16.68 17.00 6.34
N GLY A 125 -16.32 16.09 5.41
CA GLY A 125 -16.33 16.31 3.97
C GLY A 125 -17.71 16.57 3.39
N PRO A 126 -18.70 15.69 3.60
CA PRO A 126 -20.07 15.94 3.15
C PRO A 126 -20.65 17.26 3.65
N MET A 127 -20.39 17.62 4.91
CA MET A 127 -20.83 18.88 5.50
C MET A 127 -20.14 20.09 4.86
N LEU A 128 -18.82 20.04 4.70
CA LEU A 128 -18.06 21.09 4.03
C LEU A 128 -18.53 21.26 2.58
N CYS A 129 -18.80 20.17 1.87
CA CYS A 129 -19.34 20.20 0.50
C CYS A 129 -20.71 20.86 0.45
N ALA A 130 -21.61 20.54 1.39
CA ALA A 130 -22.90 21.19 1.50
C ALA A 130 -22.78 22.70 1.75
N VAL A 131 -21.84 23.13 2.60
CA VAL A 131 -21.55 24.55 2.85
C VAL A 131 -21.00 25.24 1.60
N CYS A 132 -20.03 24.63 0.91
CA CYS A 132 -19.48 25.17 -0.34
C CYS A 132 -20.56 25.32 -1.42
N VAL A 133 -21.41 24.31 -1.59
CA VAL A 133 -22.55 24.34 -2.52
C VAL A 133 -23.57 25.40 -2.11
N PHE A 134 -23.87 25.53 -0.82
CA PHE A 134 -24.75 26.58 -0.30
C PHE A 134 -24.21 27.98 -0.63
N LEU A 135 -22.95 28.26 -0.31
CA LEU A 135 -22.33 29.55 -0.57
C LEU A 135 -22.31 29.86 -2.07
N PHE A 136 -21.92 28.89 -2.89
CA PHE A 136 -21.90 29.06 -4.34
C PHE A 136 -23.31 29.30 -4.91
N ALA A 137 -24.32 28.55 -4.45
CA ALA A 137 -25.71 28.75 -4.86
C ALA A 137 -26.25 30.13 -4.43
N VAL A 138 -25.85 30.65 -3.27
CA VAL A 138 -26.19 32.03 -2.86
C VAL A 138 -25.59 33.06 -3.83
N LEU A 139 -24.35 32.88 -4.29
CA LEU A 139 -23.72 33.77 -5.27
C LEU A 139 -24.48 33.75 -6.60
N VAL A 140 -24.85 32.57 -7.11
CA VAL A 140 -25.64 32.46 -8.34
C VAL A 140 -27.05 33.05 -8.17
N LEU A 141 -27.72 32.80 -7.05
CA LEU A 141 -29.05 33.34 -6.78
C LEU A 141 -29.05 34.86 -6.65
N ARG A 142 -27.99 35.44 -6.05
CA ARG A 142 -27.77 36.89 -6.02
C ARG A 142 -27.70 37.45 -7.44
N GLU A 143 -26.98 36.77 -8.32
CA GLU A 143 -26.82 37.18 -9.71
C GLU A 143 -28.14 37.08 -10.50
N LEU A 144 -28.86 35.96 -10.39
CA LEU A 144 -30.17 35.79 -11.01
C LEU A 144 -31.20 36.80 -10.50
N ARG A 145 -31.17 37.11 -9.20
CA ARG A 145 -32.05 38.13 -8.61
C ARG A 145 -31.74 39.52 -9.19
N SER A 146 -30.47 39.90 -9.23
CA SER A 146 -30.01 41.17 -9.83
C SER A 146 -30.51 41.29 -11.27
N LEU A 147 -30.38 40.22 -12.06
CA LEU A 147 -30.86 40.14 -13.42
C LEU A 147 -32.39 40.28 -13.53
N LEU A 148 -33.16 39.60 -12.67
CA LEU A 148 -34.63 39.68 -12.68
C LEU A 148 -35.13 41.07 -12.29
N GLU A 149 -34.52 41.69 -11.29
CA GLU A 149 -34.82 43.07 -10.89
C GLU A 149 -34.52 44.04 -12.03
N PHE A 150 -33.39 43.86 -12.72
CA PHE A 150 -33.03 44.62 -13.91
C PHE A 150 -34.06 44.47 -15.05
N LEU A 151 -34.40 43.23 -15.42
CA LEU A 151 -35.36 42.94 -16.48
C LEU A 151 -36.76 43.49 -16.16
N ARG A 152 -37.19 43.43 -14.89
CA ARG A 152 -38.46 44.04 -14.44
C ARG A 152 -38.42 45.56 -14.54
N ALA A 153 -37.33 46.19 -14.11
CA ALA A 153 -37.16 47.63 -14.23
C ALA A 153 -37.20 48.10 -15.69
N MET A 154 -36.56 47.35 -16.60
CA MET A 154 -36.58 47.59 -18.05
C MET A 154 -37.94 47.28 -18.69
N GLY A 155 -38.68 46.33 -18.12
CA GLY A 155 -40.06 46.01 -18.45
C GLY A 155 -41.03 47.15 -18.14
N ALA A 156 -40.78 47.90 -17.07
CA ALA A 156 -41.63 48.99 -16.60
C ALA A 156 -41.47 50.31 -17.38
N LEU A 157 -40.42 50.44 -18.20
CA LEU A 157 -40.18 51.66 -18.99
C LEU A 157 -41.13 51.77 -20.19
N PRO A 158 -41.68 52.96 -20.48
CA PRO A 158 -42.53 53.16 -21.65
C PRO A 158 -41.73 52.94 -22.95
N ARG A 159 -42.39 52.32 -23.93
CA ARG A 159 -41.80 52.00 -25.24
C ARG A 159 -41.84 53.25 -26.13
N GLY A 160 -40.67 53.71 -26.59
CA GLY A 160 -40.53 54.93 -27.39
C GLY A 160 -39.11 55.12 -27.90
N ARG A 161 -38.80 56.26 -28.52
CA ARG A 161 -37.40 56.57 -28.89
C ARG A 161 -36.58 56.70 -27.60
N THR A 162 -35.45 56.00 -27.51
CA THR A 162 -34.62 56.00 -26.30
C THR A 162 -34.13 57.41 -25.98
N ARG A 163 -34.44 57.91 -24.77
CA ARG A 163 -34.06 59.24 -24.29
C ARG A 163 -33.56 59.17 -22.85
N LEU A 164 -32.43 59.83 -22.60
CA LEU A 164 -31.86 60.04 -21.28
C LEU A 164 -32.07 61.51 -20.92
N GLU A 165 -32.78 61.80 -19.82
CA GLU A 165 -33.04 63.17 -19.37
C GLU A 165 -32.52 63.33 -17.95
N ARG A 166 -31.51 64.19 -17.75
CA ARG A 166 -30.91 64.50 -16.43
C ARG A 166 -30.51 63.24 -15.64
N GLY A 167 -29.92 62.25 -16.31
CA GLY A 167 -29.51 60.99 -15.69
C GLY A 167 -30.65 60.00 -15.45
N ARG A 168 -31.86 60.24 -15.97
CA ARG A 168 -32.99 59.30 -15.89
C ARG A 168 -33.34 58.76 -17.27
N LEU A 169 -33.44 57.43 -17.37
CA LEU A 169 -33.93 56.77 -18.58
C LEU A 169 -35.47 56.93 -18.64
N VAL A 170 -35.97 57.70 -19.61
CA VAL A 170 -37.41 58.05 -19.68
C VAL A 170 -38.19 57.06 -20.52
N ALA A 171 -37.66 56.69 -21.68
CA ALA A 171 -38.28 55.75 -22.61
C ALA A 171 -37.20 54.90 -23.28
N MET A 172 -37.58 53.71 -23.77
CA MET A 172 -36.67 52.79 -24.45
C MET A 172 -37.33 52.21 -25.71
N SER A 173 -36.55 52.09 -26.79
CA SER A 173 -37.05 51.50 -28.04
C SER A 173 -37.30 50.00 -27.91
N TRP A 174 -38.24 49.47 -28.70
CA TRP A 174 -38.54 48.04 -28.75
C TRP A 174 -37.31 47.19 -29.12
N SER A 175 -36.51 47.67 -30.07
CA SER A 175 -35.27 46.99 -30.47
C SER A 175 -34.26 46.86 -29.33
N ARG A 176 -34.05 47.93 -28.55
CA ARG A 176 -33.15 47.89 -27.41
C ARG A 176 -33.71 47.01 -26.30
N PHE A 177 -35.00 47.12 -26.01
CA PHE A 177 -35.63 46.26 -25.01
C PHE A 177 -35.51 44.78 -25.36
N ALA A 178 -35.79 44.39 -26.61
CA ALA A 178 -35.60 43.03 -27.08
C ALA A 178 -34.14 42.57 -26.96
N GLY A 179 -33.18 43.41 -27.36
CA GLY A 179 -31.75 43.12 -27.19
C GLY A 179 -31.35 42.90 -25.72
N MET A 180 -31.82 43.76 -24.82
CA MET A 180 -31.57 43.64 -23.38
C MET A 180 -32.22 42.40 -22.77
N LEU A 181 -33.43 42.05 -23.23
CA LEU A 181 -34.12 40.83 -22.81
C LEU A 181 -33.36 39.58 -23.26
N SER A 182 -32.93 39.53 -24.53
CA SER A 182 -32.12 38.43 -25.06
C SER A 182 -30.79 38.29 -24.34
N LEU A 183 -30.10 39.40 -24.08
CA LEU A 183 -28.84 39.42 -23.33
C LEU A 183 -29.04 38.94 -21.89
N GLY A 184 -30.11 39.40 -21.24
CA GLY A 184 -30.46 38.94 -19.91
C GLY A 184 -30.77 37.45 -19.86
N PHE A 185 -31.54 36.93 -20.83
CA PHE A 185 -31.85 35.51 -20.93
C PHE A 185 -30.59 34.66 -21.16
N LEU A 186 -29.68 35.10 -22.03
CA LEU A 186 -28.40 34.42 -22.24
C LEU A 186 -27.57 34.37 -20.95
N ARG A 187 -27.50 35.47 -20.21
CA ARG A 187 -26.81 35.53 -18.91
C ARG A 187 -27.45 34.62 -17.87
N ALA A 188 -28.78 34.54 -17.81
CA ALA A 188 -29.48 33.59 -16.95
C ALA A 188 -29.12 32.14 -17.29
N ILE A 189 -29.07 31.79 -18.59
CA ILE A 189 -28.67 30.45 -19.03
C ILE A 189 -27.25 30.14 -18.58
N VAL A 190 -26.30 31.06 -18.78
CA VAL A 190 -24.91 30.86 -18.37
C VAL A 190 -24.80 30.71 -16.84
N ALA A 191 -25.50 31.54 -16.08
CA ALA A 191 -25.50 31.45 -14.61
C ALA A 191 -26.09 30.12 -14.10
N LEU A 192 -27.18 29.64 -14.71
CA LEU A 192 -27.78 28.34 -14.37
C LEU A 192 -26.90 27.17 -14.81
N ALA A 193 -26.28 27.25 -15.99
CA ALA A 193 -25.33 26.24 -16.45
C ALA A 193 -24.11 26.17 -15.51
N LEU A 194 -23.61 27.32 -15.05
CA LEU A 194 -22.52 27.41 -14.08
C LEU A 194 -22.94 26.87 -12.71
N LEU A 195 -24.18 27.09 -12.26
CA LEU A 195 -24.71 26.47 -11.05
C LEU A 195 -24.67 24.95 -11.14
N CYS A 196 -25.24 24.39 -12.21
CA CYS A 196 -25.27 22.94 -12.42
C CYS A 196 -23.85 22.34 -12.52
N ALA A 197 -22.99 22.94 -13.36
CA ALA A 197 -21.62 22.47 -13.55
C ALA A 197 -20.78 22.63 -12.26
N GLY A 198 -20.93 23.74 -11.55
CA GLY A 198 -20.22 24.01 -10.29
C GLY A 198 -20.66 23.09 -9.16
N VAL A 199 -21.96 22.81 -9.02
CA VAL A 199 -22.46 21.82 -8.04
C VAL A 199 -21.92 20.42 -8.35
N LEU A 200 -21.95 19.99 -9.62
CA LEU A 200 -21.38 18.72 -10.03
C LEU A 200 -19.87 18.64 -9.78
N TRP A 201 -19.14 19.71 -10.05
CA TRP A 201 -17.70 19.78 -9.80
C TRP A 201 -17.39 19.70 -8.30
N LEU A 202 -17.98 20.58 -7.48
CA LEU A 202 -17.76 20.61 -6.03
C LEU A 202 -18.10 19.27 -5.36
N SER A 203 -19.22 18.67 -5.74
CA SER A 203 -19.65 17.38 -5.16
C SER A 203 -18.83 16.18 -5.61
N SER A 204 -17.99 16.33 -6.64
CA SER A 204 -17.07 15.29 -7.11
C SER A 204 -15.69 15.33 -6.46
N THR A 205 -15.38 16.39 -5.71
CA THR A 205 -14.07 16.60 -5.09
C THR A 205 -13.96 15.89 -3.73
N SER A 206 -13.01 14.96 -3.60
CA SER A 206 -12.71 14.22 -2.36
C SER A 206 -11.76 14.95 -1.42
N SER A 207 -10.87 15.78 -1.96
CA SER A 207 -9.90 16.57 -1.19
C SER A 207 -10.56 17.81 -0.59
N LEU A 208 -10.52 17.93 0.74
CA LEU A 208 -11.13 19.06 1.46
C LEU A 208 -10.51 20.42 1.06
N THR A 209 -9.20 20.44 0.83
CA THR A 209 -8.47 21.64 0.40
C THR A 209 -8.92 22.07 -0.99
N ASP A 210 -9.01 21.10 -1.92
CA ASP A 210 -9.41 21.38 -3.30
C ASP A 210 -10.87 21.79 -3.39
N LEU A 211 -11.73 21.30 -2.49
CA LEU A 211 -13.14 21.68 -2.41
C LEU A 211 -13.31 23.17 -2.09
N ILE A 212 -12.58 23.68 -1.08
CA ILE A 212 -12.62 25.10 -0.71
C ILE A 212 -12.04 25.96 -1.85
N MET A 213 -10.91 25.54 -2.43
CA MET A 213 -10.28 26.25 -3.53
C MET A 213 -11.20 26.32 -4.77
N SER A 214 -11.87 25.22 -5.09
CA SER A 214 -12.80 25.14 -6.23
C SER A 214 -14.02 26.04 -6.00
N ALA A 215 -14.54 26.10 -4.77
CA ALA A 215 -15.66 26.99 -4.43
C ALA A 215 -15.28 28.47 -4.57
N ALA A 216 -14.09 28.85 -4.10
CA ALA A 216 -13.56 30.20 -4.25
C ALA A 216 -13.35 30.58 -5.72
N ALA A 217 -12.80 29.66 -6.54
CA ALA A 217 -12.60 29.87 -7.97
C ALA A 217 -13.93 30.08 -8.71
N LEU A 218 -14.96 29.31 -8.38
CA LEU A 218 -16.31 29.49 -8.95
C LEU A 218 -16.92 30.84 -8.57
N GLY A 219 -16.69 31.32 -7.34
CA GLY A 219 -17.08 32.67 -6.93
C GLY A 219 -16.42 33.76 -7.78
N PHE A 220 -15.11 33.64 -8.01
CA PHE A 220 -14.38 34.58 -8.87
C PHE A 220 -14.92 34.63 -10.31
N VAL A 221 -15.32 33.49 -10.88
CA VAL A 221 -15.90 33.44 -12.24
C VAL A 221 -17.23 34.19 -12.32
N LEU A 222 -18.04 34.16 -11.24
CA LEU A 222 -19.28 34.93 -11.16
C LEU A 222 -19.02 36.43 -11.07
N ASP A 223 -18.02 36.86 -10.29
CA ASP A 223 -17.66 38.27 -10.10
C ASP A 223 -16.84 38.87 -11.26
N LEU A 224 -16.49 38.05 -12.27
CA LEU A 224 -15.68 38.47 -13.42
C LEU A 224 -16.27 39.67 -14.15
N ASP A 225 -17.60 39.78 -14.22
CA ASP A 225 -18.24 40.86 -14.95
C ASP A 225 -18.09 42.22 -14.23
N GLY A 226 -18.11 42.23 -12.90
CA GLY A 226 -17.82 43.40 -12.09
C GLY A 226 -16.38 43.87 -12.29
N HIS A 227 -15.43 42.93 -12.25
CA HIS A 227 -14.02 43.23 -12.48
C HIS A 227 -13.75 43.71 -13.92
N LEU A 228 -14.40 43.12 -14.92
CA LEU A 228 -14.30 43.59 -16.30
C LEU A 228 -14.91 44.98 -16.47
N LEU A 229 -16.01 45.30 -15.79
CA LEU A 229 -16.58 46.64 -15.80
C LEU A 229 -15.60 47.68 -15.23
N GLU A 230 -15.03 47.41 -14.07
CA GLU A 230 -14.11 48.34 -13.40
C GLU A 230 -12.85 48.60 -14.21
N THR A 231 -12.34 47.58 -14.91
CA THR A 231 -11.06 47.64 -15.62
C THR A 231 -11.17 48.10 -17.08
N THR A 232 -12.21 47.66 -17.81
CA THR A 232 -12.30 47.87 -19.26
C THR A 232 -13.17 49.06 -19.65
N VAL A 233 -14.08 49.50 -18.78
CA VAL A 233 -15.05 50.55 -19.13
C VAL A 233 -14.47 51.95 -18.86
N PRO A 234 -14.51 52.88 -19.85
CA PRO A 234 -13.96 54.22 -19.67
C PRO A 234 -14.58 54.97 -18.50
N ALA A 235 -13.78 55.78 -17.80
CA ALA A 235 -14.23 56.59 -16.65
C ALA A 235 -15.44 57.49 -16.98
N ALA A 236 -15.57 57.96 -18.23
CA ALA A 236 -16.74 58.73 -18.67
C ALA A 236 -18.04 57.92 -18.58
N VAL A 237 -18.00 56.64 -18.96
CA VAL A 237 -19.14 55.73 -18.87
C VAL A 237 -19.44 55.40 -17.41
N GLN A 238 -18.41 55.16 -16.59
CA GLN A 238 -18.58 54.96 -15.15
C GLN A 238 -19.23 56.19 -14.47
N LYS A 239 -18.88 57.41 -14.90
CA LYS A 239 -19.51 58.65 -14.42
C LYS A 239 -20.98 58.76 -14.84
N VAL A 240 -21.31 58.37 -16.07
CA VAL A 240 -22.71 58.32 -16.54
C VAL A 240 -23.50 57.28 -15.74
N LEU A 241 -22.96 56.07 -15.57
CA LEU A 241 -23.56 54.99 -14.78
C LEU A 241 -23.77 55.39 -13.32
N GLY A 242 -22.79 56.04 -12.69
CA GLY A 242 -22.89 56.56 -11.33
C GLY A 242 -23.90 57.70 -11.18
N GLY A 243 -24.19 58.42 -12.27
CA GLY A 243 -25.22 59.46 -12.33
C GLY A 243 -26.62 58.96 -12.66
N LEU A 244 -26.79 57.67 -13.00
CA LEU A 244 -28.10 57.12 -13.33
C LEU A 244 -28.99 57.07 -12.08
N GLN A 245 -30.16 57.69 -12.17
CA GLN A 245 -31.16 57.61 -11.11
C GLN A 245 -31.76 56.19 -11.06
N PRO A 246 -31.98 55.61 -9.87
CA PRO A 246 -32.59 54.30 -9.73
C PRO A 246 -34.00 54.28 -10.34
N LEU A 247 -34.26 53.28 -11.18
CA LEU A 247 -35.56 53.10 -11.82
C LEU A 247 -36.62 52.74 -10.77
N ARG A 248 -37.71 53.51 -10.73
CA ARG A 248 -38.88 53.19 -9.91
C ARG A 248 -39.71 52.15 -10.64
N TYR A 249 -39.72 50.92 -10.14
CA TYR A 249 -40.63 49.87 -10.57
C TYR A 249 -41.59 49.49 -9.42
N ARG A 250 -42.76 48.96 -9.77
CA ARG A 250 -43.73 48.49 -8.78
C ARG A 250 -43.20 47.19 -8.19
N ARG A 251 -42.89 47.19 -6.88
CA ARG A 251 -42.54 45.96 -6.16
C ARG A 251 -43.74 45.01 -6.21
N LEU A 252 -43.47 43.72 -6.44
CA LEU A 252 -44.51 42.71 -6.33
C LEU A 252 -44.94 42.61 -4.86
N PRO A 253 -46.24 42.67 -4.54
CA PRO A 253 -46.73 42.71 -3.16
C PRO A 253 -46.63 41.35 -2.42
N CYS A 254 -45.82 40.41 -2.89
CA CYS A 254 -45.86 39.03 -2.41
C CYS A 254 -44.54 38.60 -1.75
N CYS A 255 -44.63 37.96 -0.58
CA CYS A 255 -43.50 37.35 0.14
C CYS A 255 -42.74 36.30 -0.69
N MET A 256 -43.31 35.84 -1.81
CA MET A 256 -42.72 34.90 -2.75
C MET A 256 -41.35 35.34 -3.27
N GLU A 257 -41.07 36.64 -3.34
CA GLU A 257 -39.76 37.15 -3.76
C GLU A 257 -38.62 36.82 -2.77
N ALA A 258 -38.94 36.68 -1.48
CA ALA A 258 -37.98 36.26 -0.45
C ALA A 258 -38.00 34.74 -0.22
N VAL A 259 -39.18 34.11 -0.31
CA VAL A 259 -39.36 32.69 -0.03
C VAL A 259 -38.84 31.81 -1.18
N ALA A 260 -39.07 32.19 -2.44
CA ALA A 260 -38.68 31.35 -3.58
C ALA A 260 -37.16 31.12 -3.68
N PRO A 261 -36.27 32.12 -3.50
CA PRO A 261 -34.83 31.90 -3.47
C PRO A 261 -34.39 30.99 -2.32
N LEU A 262 -35.01 31.11 -1.14
CA LEU A 262 -34.70 30.26 0.01
C LEU A 262 -35.10 28.80 -0.25
N LEU A 263 -36.28 28.56 -0.82
CA LEU A 263 -36.72 27.21 -1.21
C LEU A 263 -35.84 26.63 -2.32
N CYS A 264 -35.44 27.44 -3.31
CA CYS A 264 -34.53 27.03 -4.37
C CYS A 264 -33.16 26.64 -3.79
N LEU A 265 -32.61 27.45 -2.89
CA LEU A 265 -31.34 27.19 -2.21
C LEU A 265 -31.39 25.90 -1.38
N ALA A 266 -32.42 25.75 -0.52
CA ALA A 266 -32.62 24.55 0.27
C ALA A 266 -32.80 23.30 -0.61
N GLY A 267 -33.56 23.42 -1.70
CA GLY A 267 -33.75 22.38 -2.70
C GLY A 267 -32.45 21.97 -3.39
N THR A 268 -31.64 22.92 -3.85
CA THR A 268 -30.35 22.64 -4.50
C THR A 268 -29.36 21.96 -3.56
N VAL A 269 -29.22 22.46 -2.33
CA VAL A 269 -28.33 21.85 -1.32
C VAL A 269 -28.80 20.45 -0.95
N THR A 270 -30.10 20.27 -0.69
CA THR A 270 -30.66 18.97 -0.33
C THR A 270 -30.54 17.97 -1.48
N ALA A 271 -30.85 18.38 -2.71
CA ALA A 271 -30.70 17.52 -3.88
C ALA A 271 -29.24 17.12 -4.11
N CYS A 272 -28.30 18.07 -4.00
CA CYS A 272 -26.87 17.78 -4.10
C CYS A 272 -26.42 16.76 -3.04
N LEU A 273 -26.83 16.98 -1.78
CA LEU A 273 -26.49 16.10 -0.66
C LEU A 273 -27.02 14.68 -0.90
N MET A 274 -28.30 14.55 -1.22
CA MET A 274 -28.97 13.24 -1.33
C MET A 274 -28.61 12.48 -2.62
N VAL A 275 -28.39 13.17 -3.74
CA VAL A 275 -28.20 12.53 -5.05
C VAL A 275 -26.72 12.31 -5.37
N ILE A 276 -25.82 13.13 -4.85
CA ILE A 276 -24.40 13.09 -5.24
C ILE A 276 -23.49 12.82 -4.06
N VAL A 277 -23.56 13.65 -3.01
CA VAL A 277 -22.58 13.62 -1.91
C VAL A 277 -22.73 12.38 -1.04
N LEU A 278 -23.95 12.02 -0.63
CA LEU A 278 -24.18 10.82 0.19
C LEU A 278 -23.81 9.53 -0.56
N PRO A 279 -24.22 9.32 -1.84
CA PRO A 279 -23.74 8.19 -2.61
C PRO A 279 -22.22 8.17 -2.80
N LEU A 280 -21.56 9.34 -2.90
CA LEU A 280 -20.09 9.39 -2.94
C LEU A 280 -19.48 8.91 -1.62
N ALA A 281 -20.02 9.36 -0.48
CA ALA A 281 -19.58 8.93 0.85
C ALA A 281 -19.78 7.41 1.05
N ASP A 282 -20.93 6.87 0.63
CA ASP A 282 -21.20 5.42 0.68
C ASP A 282 -20.21 4.64 -0.18
N ASN A 283 -19.90 5.13 -1.38
CA ASN A 283 -18.90 4.52 -2.25
C ASN A 283 -17.49 4.57 -1.61
N MET A 284 -17.13 5.68 -0.96
CA MET A 284 -15.87 5.80 -0.20
C MET A 284 -15.77 4.80 0.95
N LEU A 285 -16.84 4.66 1.74
CA LEU A 285 -16.94 3.62 2.77
C LEU A 285 -16.78 2.22 2.19
N LEU A 286 -17.45 1.96 1.06
CA LEU A 286 -17.37 0.68 0.38
C LEU A 286 -15.94 0.39 -0.13
N ALA A 287 -15.23 1.37 -0.69
CA ALA A 287 -13.83 1.16 -1.07
C ALA A 287 -12.95 0.87 0.15
N LYS A 288 -13.13 1.62 1.25
CA LYS A 288 -12.39 1.36 2.49
C LYS A 288 -12.64 -0.06 3.01
N ALA A 289 -13.89 -0.53 2.96
CA ALA A 289 -14.21 -1.91 3.28
C ALA A 289 -13.53 -2.91 2.31
N MET A 290 -13.53 -2.66 0.99
CA MET A 290 -12.80 -3.51 0.04
C MET A 290 -11.29 -3.54 0.30
N PHE A 291 -10.70 -2.43 0.75
CA PHE A 291 -9.29 -2.37 1.13
C PHE A 291 -9.01 -3.17 2.40
N CYS A 292 -9.85 -2.99 3.44
CA CYS A 292 -9.46 -3.23 4.83
C CYS A 292 -10.40 -4.12 5.65
N ASP A 293 -11.51 -4.56 5.08
CA ASP A 293 -12.39 -5.53 5.74
C ASP A 293 -11.79 -6.95 5.70
N GLY A 294 -12.22 -7.79 6.64
CA GLY A 294 -11.78 -9.18 6.76
C GLY A 294 -10.34 -9.35 7.26
N SER A 295 -9.76 -10.52 6.98
CA SER A 295 -8.39 -10.84 7.42
C SER A 295 -7.38 -10.05 6.59
N LEU A 296 -6.46 -9.35 7.25
CA LEU A 296 -5.37 -8.62 6.58
C LEU A 296 -4.06 -9.41 6.64
N ASP A 297 -3.91 -10.29 7.63
CA ASP A 297 -2.63 -10.86 8.04
C ASP A 297 -2.39 -12.25 7.43
N PHE A 298 -2.43 -12.31 6.10
CA PHE A 298 -2.02 -13.51 5.35
C PHE A 298 -1.39 -13.15 4.00
N ALA A 299 -0.70 -14.13 3.42
CA ALA A 299 -0.14 -14.07 2.08
C ALA A 299 -0.39 -15.36 1.31
N VAL A 300 -0.48 -15.23 -0.02
CA VAL A 300 -0.74 -16.30 -0.98
C VAL A 300 0.40 -16.33 -2.00
N ALA A 301 0.85 -17.54 -2.34
CA ALA A 301 1.79 -17.80 -3.42
C ALA A 301 1.24 -18.91 -4.31
N GLN A 302 1.73 -19.02 -5.53
CA GLN A 302 1.49 -20.19 -6.37
C GLN A 302 2.75 -21.05 -6.39
N ASN A 303 2.63 -22.33 -6.07
CA ASN A 303 3.77 -23.25 -6.19
C ASN A 303 4.07 -23.54 -7.69
N PRO A 304 5.22 -24.16 -8.02
CA PRO A 304 5.55 -24.48 -9.42
C PRO A 304 4.55 -25.40 -10.15
N ALA A 305 3.70 -26.11 -9.41
CA ALA A 305 2.64 -26.96 -9.96
C ALA A 305 1.33 -26.20 -10.22
N GLY A 306 1.30 -24.88 -9.98
CA GLY A 306 0.12 -24.04 -10.17
C GLY A 306 -0.86 -24.04 -8.99
N ALA A 307 -0.57 -24.71 -7.87
CA ALA A 307 -1.46 -24.73 -6.72
C ALA A 307 -1.23 -23.51 -5.82
N PRO A 308 -2.30 -22.80 -5.41
CA PRO A 308 -2.19 -21.72 -4.44
C PRO A 308 -1.85 -22.29 -3.05
N ILE A 309 -0.86 -21.69 -2.39
CA ILE A 309 -0.48 -21.95 -1.00
C ILE A 309 -0.64 -20.65 -0.22
N SER A 310 -1.18 -20.74 0.99
CA SER A 310 -1.40 -19.58 1.86
C SER A 310 -0.63 -19.73 3.16
N ARG A 311 -0.16 -18.62 3.74
CA ARG A 311 0.42 -18.58 5.09
C ARG A 311 -0.09 -17.35 5.85
N ALA A 312 -0.19 -17.47 7.17
CA ALA A 312 -0.41 -16.31 8.03
C ALA A 312 0.82 -15.38 8.01
N THR A 313 0.58 -14.07 8.09
CA THR A 313 1.62 -13.03 8.24
C THR A 313 1.55 -12.44 9.65
N ALA A 314 2.59 -11.71 10.05
CA ALA A 314 2.57 -10.97 11.30
C ALA A 314 1.58 -9.79 11.23
N VAL A 315 0.98 -9.45 12.37
CA VAL A 315 0.14 -8.25 12.53
C VAL A 315 1.04 -7.02 12.52
N PHE A 316 0.70 -5.99 11.73
CA PHE A 316 1.54 -4.80 11.54
C PHE A 316 1.96 -4.12 12.86
N GLU A 317 1.05 -3.96 13.84
CA GLU A 317 1.37 -3.34 15.13
C GLU A 317 2.37 -4.12 15.98
N GLN A 318 2.39 -5.45 15.88
CA GLN A 318 3.28 -6.30 16.68
C GLN A 318 4.65 -6.47 16.02
N ALA A 319 4.71 -6.41 14.69
CA ALA A 319 5.94 -6.61 13.92
C ALA A 319 6.95 -5.47 14.09
N TYR A 320 6.50 -4.26 14.40
CA TYR A 320 7.39 -3.11 14.64
C TYR A 320 8.09 -3.16 16.02
N VAL A 321 7.64 -4.02 16.93
CA VAL A 321 8.15 -4.08 18.32
C VAL A 321 9.49 -4.83 18.41
N VAL A 322 9.80 -5.73 17.47
CA VAL A 322 11.07 -6.46 17.47
C VAL A 322 11.74 -6.33 16.10
N PRO A 323 12.72 -5.42 15.94
CA PRO A 323 13.44 -5.31 14.67
C PRO A 323 14.12 -6.65 14.37
N GLY A 324 13.74 -7.29 13.27
CA GLY A 324 14.39 -8.50 12.78
C GLY A 324 15.85 -8.25 12.40
N MET A 325 16.60 -9.32 12.13
CA MET A 325 18.04 -9.23 11.86
C MET A 325 18.38 -8.21 10.75
N LYS A 326 17.60 -8.18 9.67
CA LYS A 326 17.76 -7.19 8.58
C LYS A 326 17.55 -5.75 9.06
N ALA A 327 16.52 -5.49 9.86
CA ALA A 327 16.26 -4.15 10.39
C ALA A 327 17.41 -3.70 11.30
N ARG A 328 17.91 -4.58 12.18
CA ARG A 328 19.08 -4.30 13.02
C ARG A 328 20.35 -4.05 12.23
N ALA A 329 20.60 -4.84 11.18
CA ALA A 329 21.70 -4.62 10.24
C ALA A 329 21.61 -3.24 9.57
N VAL A 330 20.43 -2.85 9.10
CA VAL A 330 20.22 -1.52 8.49
C VAL A 330 20.41 -0.41 9.51
N THR A 331 19.83 -0.52 10.71
CA THR A 331 20.02 0.47 11.79
C THR A 331 21.49 0.61 12.17
N GLU A 332 22.21 -0.51 12.29
CA GLU A 332 23.65 -0.52 12.55
C GLU A 332 24.42 0.21 11.46
N LEU A 333 24.12 -0.06 10.18
CA LEU A 333 24.79 0.59 9.04
C LEU A 333 24.45 2.09 8.93
N ILE A 334 23.23 2.51 9.26
CA ILE A 334 22.83 3.92 9.30
C ILE A 334 23.67 4.69 10.34
N HIS A 335 23.96 4.05 11.48
CA HIS A 335 24.71 4.66 12.58
C HIS A 335 26.19 4.24 12.60
N HIS A 336 26.68 3.60 11.54
CA HIS A 336 28.02 3.06 11.50
C HIS A 336 29.08 4.16 11.44
N THR A 337 30.06 4.09 12.35
CA THR A 337 31.27 4.89 12.29
C THR A 337 32.39 4.09 11.61
N PRO A 338 33.14 4.69 10.67
CA PRO A 338 34.26 4.00 10.02
C PRO A 338 35.22 3.40 11.03
N GLY A 339 35.47 2.10 10.93
CA GLY A 339 36.34 1.34 11.84
C GLY A 339 35.64 0.66 13.01
N ALA A 340 34.34 0.91 13.26
CA ALA A 340 33.57 0.12 14.20
C ALA A 340 33.31 -1.30 13.65
N VAL A 341 33.26 -2.31 14.52
CA VAL A 341 32.92 -3.67 14.11
C VAL A 341 31.40 -3.79 13.96
N LEU A 342 30.94 -4.14 12.77
CA LEU A 342 29.54 -4.45 12.48
C LEU A 342 29.18 -5.82 13.09
N GLN A 343 28.11 -5.87 13.89
CA GLN A 343 27.58 -7.06 14.55
C GLN A 343 26.57 -7.81 13.69
N PHE A 344 25.75 -7.11 12.91
CA PHE A 344 24.61 -7.68 12.20
C PHE A 344 24.79 -7.69 10.67
N SER A 345 25.85 -7.07 10.16
CA SER A 345 26.13 -6.97 8.72
C SER A 345 27.63 -7.01 8.43
N SER A 346 27.96 -7.07 7.14
CA SER A 346 29.32 -6.90 6.63
C SER A 346 29.29 -6.06 5.35
N PHE A 347 30.38 -5.34 5.07
CA PHE A 347 30.57 -4.68 3.78
C PHE A 347 31.26 -5.66 2.82
N ALA A 348 30.62 -5.91 1.68
CA ALA A 348 31.29 -6.60 0.59
C ALA A 348 32.36 -5.72 -0.04
N ALA A 349 33.54 -6.29 -0.33
CA ALA A 349 34.67 -5.54 -0.90
C ALA A 349 34.41 -5.04 -2.33
N SER A 350 33.44 -5.62 -3.05
CA SER A 350 33.05 -5.22 -4.40
C SER A 350 31.58 -5.56 -4.69
N ARG A 351 31.03 -5.01 -5.77
CA ARG A 351 29.68 -5.35 -6.25
C ARG A 351 29.53 -6.83 -6.62
N GLN A 352 30.58 -7.44 -7.16
CA GLN A 352 30.58 -8.86 -7.50
C GLN A 352 30.61 -9.73 -6.23
N ALA A 353 31.41 -9.35 -5.24
CA ALA A 353 31.41 -10.00 -3.93
C ALA A 353 30.04 -9.87 -3.26
N PHE A 354 29.41 -8.69 -3.31
CA PHE A 354 28.07 -8.49 -2.79
C PHE A 354 27.03 -9.41 -3.44
N ALA A 355 27.06 -9.52 -4.78
CA ALA A 355 26.15 -10.41 -5.51
C ALA A 355 26.36 -11.88 -5.09
N ALA A 356 27.61 -12.34 -5.08
CA ALA A 356 27.98 -13.68 -4.68
C ALA A 356 27.58 -13.98 -3.22
N ASP A 357 27.81 -13.05 -2.29
CA ASP A 357 27.47 -13.20 -0.87
C ASP A 357 25.94 -13.19 -0.66
N SER A 358 25.19 -12.40 -1.45
CA SER A 358 23.74 -12.31 -1.36
C SER A 358 23.01 -13.54 -1.93
N GLU A 359 23.66 -14.26 -2.84
CA GLU A 359 23.17 -15.50 -3.43
C GLU A 359 23.72 -16.76 -2.72
N MET A 360 24.61 -16.57 -1.73
CA MET A 360 25.28 -17.68 -1.04
C MET A 360 24.26 -18.62 -0.38
N THR A 361 24.30 -19.88 -0.79
CA THR A 361 23.48 -20.95 -0.23
C THR A 361 24.12 -21.56 1.01
N ILE A 362 23.32 -22.24 1.84
CA ILE A 362 23.85 -23.04 2.97
C ILE A 362 24.85 -24.11 2.50
N LEU A 363 24.67 -24.65 1.30
CA LEU A 363 25.62 -25.62 0.73
C LEU A 363 26.99 -24.99 0.48
N GLU A 364 27.03 -23.82 -0.16
CA GLU A 364 28.29 -23.09 -0.42
C GLU A 364 28.95 -22.64 0.88
N LEU A 365 28.17 -22.15 1.85
CA LEU A 365 28.65 -21.83 3.18
C LEU A 365 29.26 -23.08 3.86
N SER A 366 28.55 -24.21 3.85
CA SER A 366 29.06 -25.43 4.49
C SER A 366 30.35 -25.93 3.84
N ARG A 367 30.49 -25.76 2.52
CA ARG A 367 31.71 -26.12 1.77
C ARG A 367 32.91 -25.25 2.10
N SER A 368 32.69 -23.98 2.42
CA SER A 368 33.77 -23.04 2.77
C SER A 368 34.25 -23.19 4.21
N MET A 369 33.47 -23.85 5.07
CA MET A 369 33.79 -24.02 6.49
C MET A 369 34.70 -25.23 6.76
N PRO A 370 35.68 -25.11 7.68
CA PRO A 370 36.48 -26.24 8.12
C PRO A 370 35.70 -27.15 9.07
N CYS A 371 36.18 -28.38 9.26
CA CYS A 371 35.61 -29.27 10.26
C CYS A 371 36.13 -28.98 11.67
N ALA A 372 35.77 -27.82 12.21
CA ALA A 372 36.10 -27.42 13.57
C ALA A 372 35.06 -26.44 14.09
N ASP A 373 34.72 -26.55 15.38
CA ASP A 373 33.87 -25.55 16.03
C ASP A 373 34.56 -24.18 16.02
N VAL A 374 33.80 -23.15 15.66
CA VAL A 374 34.33 -21.79 15.49
C VAL A 374 34.92 -21.21 16.78
N ASP A 375 34.46 -21.66 17.96
CA ASP A 375 34.96 -21.24 19.28
C ASP A 375 36.24 -21.99 19.72
N ARG A 376 36.65 -23.04 19.00
CA ARG A 376 37.86 -23.83 19.27
C ARG A 376 38.91 -23.75 18.17
N SER A 377 38.52 -23.29 16.99
CA SER A 377 39.39 -23.19 15.84
C SER A 377 40.32 -21.96 15.95
N PRO A 378 41.60 -22.03 15.55
CA PRO A 378 42.43 -20.82 15.37
C PRO A 378 41.83 -19.87 14.32
N HIS A 379 40.88 -20.33 13.50
CA HIS A 379 40.03 -19.50 12.64
C HIS A 379 38.91 -18.77 13.39
N ALA A 380 38.93 -18.73 14.73
CA ALA A 380 38.07 -17.88 15.55
C ALA A 380 38.17 -16.39 15.17
N VAL A 381 39.15 -15.99 14.36
CA VAL A 381 39.17 -14.70 13.63
C VAL A 381 37.84 -14.43 12.91
N MET A 382 37.16 -15.47 12.43
CA MET A 382 35.83 -15.34 11.83
C MET A 382 34.77 -14.83 12.82
N LEU A 383 34.90 -15.09 14.13
CA LEU A 383 34.02 -14.51 15.16
C LEU A 383 34.24 -13.01 15.34
N THR A 384 35.49 -12.55 15.17
CA THR A 384 35.84 -11.13 15.29
C THR A 384 35.52 -10.36 14.01
N GLU A 385 35.68 -10.99 12.84
CA GLU A 385 35.51 -10.32 11.54
C GLU A 385 34.11 -10.47 10.95
N ALA A 386 33.36 -11.51 11.34
CA ALA A 386 32.03 -11.81 10.81
C ALA A 386 31.04 -12.24 11.92
N PRO A 387 30.80 -11.41 12.95
CA PRO A 387 29.88 -11.74 14.04
C PRO A 387 28.41 -11.91 13.60
N TYR A 388 28.06 -11.46 12.38
CA TYR A 388 26.71 -11.57 11.83
C TYR A 388 26.23 -13.02 11.70
N TRP A 389 27.10 -13.99 11.41
CA TRP A 389 26.73 -15.41 11.42
C TRP A 389 26.28 -15.88 12.81
N LEU A 390 26.92 -15.37 13.87
CA LEU A 390 26.58 -15.70 15.26
C LEU A 390 25.27 -15.03 15.68
N MET A 391 25.03 -13.81 15.19
CA MET A 391 23.75 -13.15 15.38
C MET A 391 22.63 -13.89 14.65
N ALA A 392 22.88 -14.44 13.47
CA ALA A 392 21.92 -15.30 12.77
C ALA A 392 21.57 -16.55 13.59
N VAL A 393 22.57 -17.23 14.16
CA VAL A 393 22.33 -18.39 15.04
C VAL A 393 21.50 -18.01 16.28
N ARG A 394 21.79 -16.87 16.93
CA ARG A 394 21.01 -16.38 18.08
C ARG A 394 19.56 -16.08 17.70
N GLU A 395 19.36 -15.53 16.52
CA GLU A 395 18.03 -15.20 16.01
C GLU A 395 17.24 -16.48 15.68
N GLU A 396 17.84 -17.43 14.95
CA GLU A 396 17.19 -18.70 14.57
C GLU A 396 16.86 -19.59 15.77
N THR A 397 17.77 -19.68 16.74
CA THR A 397 17.58 -20.54 17.92
C THR A 397 16.78 -19.88 19.03
N GLY A 398 16.60 -18.56 19.00
CA GLY A 398 16.02 -17.77 20.08
C GLY A 398 16.90 -17.64 21.32
N LEU A 399 17.98 -18.43 21.43
CA LEU A 399 18.89 -18.41 22.56
C LEU A 399 19.81 -17.18 22.48
N HIS A 400 19.87 -16.39 23.55
CA HIS A 400 20.61 -15.13 23.63
C HIS A 400 20.22 -14.07 22.57
N ARG A 401 18.99 -14.16 22.04
CA ARG A 401 18.48 -13.21 21.05
C ARG A 401 18.60 -11.76 21.53
N GLY A 402 19.18 -10.89 20.70
CA GLY A 402 19.35 -9.47 21.00
C GLY A 402 20.53 -9.10 21.90
N LEU A 403 21.25 -10.06 22.47
CA LEU A 403 22.49 -9.78 23.17
C LEU A 403 23.63 -9.66 22.14
N PRO A 404 24.49 -8.63 22.21
CA PRO A 404 25.70 -8.55 21.39
C PRO A 404 26.73 -9.61 21.81
N THR A 405 27.71 -9.89 20.94
CA THR A 405 28.79 -10.87 21.24
C THR A 405 29.68 -10.40 22.40
N THR A 406 29.78 -9.10 22.61
CA THR A 406 30.54 -8.48 23.70
C THR A 406 29.91 -8.73 25.07
N GLN A 407 28.59 -8.82 25.16
CA GLN A 407 27.87 -9.06 26.41
C GLN A 407 27.79 -10.56 26.75
N LYS A 408 27.61 -11.40 25.73
CA LYS A 408 27.61 -12.86 25.87
C LYS A 408 28.51 -13.42 24.79
N ALA A 409 29.64 -14.01 25.15
CA ALA A 409 30.50 -14.69 24.19
C ALA A 409 29.75 -15.88 23.55
N PHE A 410 29.98 -16.11 22.26
CA PHE A 410 29.42 -17.26 21.56
C PHE A 410 30.26 -18.50 21.88
N ALA A 411 29.60 -19.57 22.35
CA ALA A 411 30.23 -20.85 22.60
C ALA A 411 29.35 -21.95 22.01
N CYS A 412 29.91 -22.83 21.18
CA CYS A 412 29.15 -23.84 20.45
C CYS A 412 28.38 -24.76 21.39
N ARG A 413 28.98 -25.10 22.54
CA ARG A 413 28.36 -25.93 23.59
C ARG A 413 27.04 -25.37 24.12
N ASP A 414 26.87 -24.04 24.14
CA ASP A 414 25.63 -23.41 24.65
C ASP A 414 24.44 -23.70 23.71
N TYR A 415 24.72 -24.05 22.44
CA TYR A 415 23.71 -24.28 21.41
C TYR A 415 23.56 -25.76 21.01
N ALA A 416 24.26 -26.70 21.67
CA ALA A 416 24.24 -28.12 21.29
C ALA A 416 22.84 -28.72 21.15
N GLY A 417 21.89 -28.31 22.01
CA GLY A 417 20.49 -28.74 21.95
C GLY A 417 19.67 -28.17 20.78
N HIS A 418 20.21 -27.23 20.02
CA HIS A 418 19.53 -26.57 18.88
C HIS A 418 20.13 -26.97 17.52
N CYS A 419 21.07 -27.91 17.51
CA CYS A 419 21.77 -28.35 16.31
C CYS A 419 20.87 -28.97 15.25
N ASP A 420 19.67 -29.45 15.61
CA ASP A 420 18.69 -29.97 14.65
C ASP A 420 17.88 -28.83 13.98
N ALA A 421 17.70 -27.70 14.67
CA ALA A 421 16.88 -26.58 14.23
C ALA A 421 17.59 -25.56 13.32
N SER A 422 18.92 -25.44 13.39
CA SER A 422 19.67 -24.41 12.64
C SER A 422 20.77 -25.01 11.75
N ALA A 423 20.69 -24.73 10.45
CA ALA A 423 21.73 -25.13 9.50
C ALA A 423 22.99 -24.27 9.64
N ILE A 424 22.84 -22.98 9.91
CA ILE A 424 23.97 -22.06 10.15
C ILE A 424 24.73 -22.53 11.39
N LEU A 425 24.04 -22.95 12.45
CA LEU A 425 24.67 -23.51 13.65
C LEU A 425 25.52 -24.74 13.32
N ARG A 426 25.04 -25.64 12.47
CA ARG A 426 25.84 -26.81 12.02
C ARG A 426 27.06 -26.40 11.21
N ALA A 427 26.99 -25.31 10.45
CA ALA A 427 28.13 -24.82 9.67
C ALA A 427 29.20 -24.18 10.55
N VAL A 428 28.80 -23.43 11.60
CA VAL A 428 29.74 -22.75 12.51
C VAL A 428 30.20 -23.63 13.69
N CYS A 429 29.40 -24.62 14.10
CA CYS A 429 29.67 -25.54 15.20
C CYS A 429 29.54 -27.02 14.78
N PRO A 430 30.24 -27.45 13.72
CA PRO A 430 29.99 -28.75 13.13
C PRO A 430 30.38 -29.92 14.04
N VAL A 431 31.39 -29.76 14.89
CA VAL A 431 31.83 -30.84 15.79
C VAL A 431 30.86 -30.96 16.96
N THR A 432 30.51 -29.85 17.60
CA THR A 432 29.50 -29.83 18.68
C THR A 432 28.15 -30.37 18.19
N CYS A 433 27.76 -30.07 16.95
CA CYS A 433 26.52 -30.60 16.40
C CYS A 433 26.57 -32.06 15.99
N GLY A 434 27.77 -32.64 15.83
CA GLY A 434 27.97 -34.04 15.49
C GLY A 434 28.20 -34.32 14.01
N CYS A 435 28.46 -33.30 13.17
CA CYS A 435 28.74 -33.49 11.73
C CYS A 435 29.98 -34.35 11.48
N ALA A 436 30.94 -34.37 12.40
CA ALA A 436 32.19 -35.12 12.31
C ALA A 436 32.09 -36.55 12.87
N ASP A 437 30.94 -36.94 13.42
CA ASP A 437 30.73 -38.23 14.06
C ASP A 437 29.48 -38.90 13.47
N ALA A 438 29.70 -40.03 12.78
CA ALA A 438 28.64 -40.80 12.15
C ALA A 438 27.69 -41.48 13.15
N ARG A 439 28.03 -41.50 14.45
CA ARG A 439 27.20 -42.04 15.54
C ARG A 439 26.58 -40.95 16.41
N SER A 440 26.72 -39.67 16.05
CA SER A 440 26.22 -38.52 16.83
C SER A 440 24.69 -38.43 16.93
N GLY A 441 23.98 -39.12 16.05
CA GLY A 441 22.53 -39.03 15.95
C GLY A 441 22.03 -37.80 15.20
N LEU A 442 22.92 -37.03 14.57
CA LEU A 442 22.52 -35.88 13.76
C LEU A 442 21.92 -36.36 12.44
N ALA A 443 20.59 -36.25 12.29
CA ALA A 443 19.92 -36.68 11.07
C ALA A 443 20.25 -35.77 9.88
N LEU A 444 20.39 -34.46 10.10
CA LEU A 444 20.66 -33.47 9.05
C LEU A 444 22.16 -33.23 8.85
N SER A 445 22.91 -34.30 8.57
CA SER A 445 24.38 -34.27 8.54
C SER A 445 25.01 -33.96 7.17
N GLN A 446 24.20 -33.59 6.17
CA GLN A 446 24.67 -33.29 4.82
C GLN A 446 25.03 -31.80 4.61
N PRO A 447 25.88 -31.46 3.62
CA PRO A 447 26.29 -30.08 3.32
C PRO A 447 25.16 -29.10 3.02
N GLN A 448 24.14 -29.51 2.29
CA GLN A 448 22.93 -28.72 2.02
C GLN A 448 22.12 -28.39 3.29
N ARG A 449 22.47 -29.00 4.42
CA ARG A 449 21.88 -28.75 5.73
C ARG A 449 22.85 -28.13 6.72
N GLY A 450 24.04 -27.71 6.32
CA GLY A 450 24.96 -26.99 7.21
C GLY A 450 26.22 -27.75 7.60
N CYS A 451 26.31 -29.07 7.39
CA CYS A 451 27.50 -29.81 7.80
C CYS A 451 28.63 -29.70 6.77
N PRO A 452 29.85 -29.29 7.14
CA PRO A 452 30.94 -29.19 6.19
C PRO A 452 31.29 -30.53 5.53
N GLU A 453 31.60 -30.51 4.22
CA GLU A 453 32.03 -31.72 3.48
C GLU A 453 33.29 -32.35 4.08
N THR A 454 34.15 -31.54 4.69
CA THR A 454 35.33 -32.00 5.45
C THR A 454 34.92 -32.83 6.67
N CYS A 455 33.85 -32.45 7.37
CA CYS A 455 33.33 -33.22 8.49
C CYS A 455 32.67 -34.52 8.07
N SER A 456 31.83 -34.49 7.04
CA SER A 456 31.22 -35.72 6.53
C SER A 456 32.32 -36.72 6.13
N ARG A 457 33.38 -36.25 5.44
CA ARG A 457 34.55 -37.08 5.13
C ARG A 457 35.26 -37.63 6.36
N ALA A 458 35.47 -36.82 7.40
CA ALA A 458 36.09 -37.27 8.65
C ALA A 458 35.23 -38.34 9.36
N ALA A 459 33.91 -38.14 9.42
CA ALA A 459 32.96 -39.09 9.95
C ALA A 459 33.03 -40.43 9.20
N TRP A 460 33.07 -40.38 7.86
CA TRP A 460 33.23 -41.57 7.03
C TRP A 460 34.58 -42.27 7.25
N GLN A 461 35.68 -41.51 7.33
CA GLN A 461 37.00 -42.07 7.59
C GLN A 461 37.08 -42.79 8.94
N ALA A 462 36.42 -42.27 9.97
CA ALA A 462 36.32 -42.94 11.26
C ALA A 462 35.61 -44.30 11.14
N LEU A 463 34.54 -44.38 10.34
CA LEU A 463 33.82 -45.64 10.11
C LEU A 463 34.60 -46.69 9.33
N VAL A 464 35.55 -46.29 8.48
CA VAL A 464 36.31 -47.23 7.61
C VAL A 464 37.02 -48.32 8.42
N ASN A 465 37.43 -48.03 9.65
CA ASN A 465 38.17 -48.96 10.51
C ASN A 465 37.30 -49.64 11.59
N GLU A 466 35.99 -49.42 11.60
CA GLU A 466 35.07 -50.05 12.54
C GLU A 466 34.72 -51.49 12.14
N SER A 467 34.18 -52.27 13.07
CA SER A 467 33.69 -53.62 12.79
C SER A 467 32.42 -53.61 11.92
N CYS A 468 32.23 -54.66 11.12
CA CYS A 468 31.00 -54.84 10.34
C CYS A 468 29.88 -55.50 11.17
N SER A 469 29.55 -54.91 12.31
CA SER A 469 28.50 -55.41 13.19
C SER A 469 27.55 -54.27 13.53
N ASP A 470 26.25 -54.50 13.35
CA ASP A 470 25.22 -53.58 13.80
C ASP A 470 25.35 -53.32 15.30
N LEU A 471 25.25 -52.06 15.70
CA LEU A 471 25.25 -51.68 17.11
C LEU A 471 23.90 -51.99 17.74
N ASP A 472 23.91 -52.32 19.03
CA ASP A 472 22.69 -52.34 19.83
C ASP A 472 22.26 -50.89 20.14
N VAL A 473 21.52 -50.31 19.20
CA VAL A 473 21.10 -48.90 19.24
C VAL A 473 19.78 -48.67 19.95
N GLY A 474 19.07 -49.74 20.33
CA GLY A 474 17.77 -49.67 20.99
C GLY A 474 17.84 -48.81 22.24
N GLY A 475 17.07 -47.71 22.27
CA GLY A 475 17.03 -46.80 23.43
C GLY A 475 18.29 -45.91 23.62
N THR A 476 19.25 -45.92 22.70
CA THR A 476 20.39 -45.00 22.78
C THR A 476 19.95 -43.56 22.46
N ALA A 477 20.58 -42.57 23.10
CA ALA A 477 20.22 -41.16 22.93
C ALA A 477 20.46 -40.65 21.51
N SER A 478 21.57 -41.07 20.86
CA SER A 478 21.89 -40.66 19.49
C SER A 478 20.97 -41.28 18.46
N TRP A 479 20.60 -42.55 18.60
CA TRP A 479 19.61 -43.18 17.73
C TRP A 479 18.23 -42.52 17.85
N THR A 480 17.80 -42.25 19.08
CA THR A 480 16.56 -41.53 19.36
C THR A 480 16.59 -40.14 18.74
N ARG A 481 17.69 -39.40 18.91
CA ARG A 481 17.89 -38.08 18.32
C ARG A 481 17.73 -38.09 16.80
N TYR A 482 18.34 -39.07 16.10
CA TYR A 482 18.26 -39.17 14.65
C TYR A 482 16.81 -39.28 14.18
N TRP A 483 16.05 -40.22 14.74
CA TRP A 483 14.68 -40.47 14.31
C TRP A 483 13.70 -39.37 14.72
N ARG A 484 13.91 -38.73 15.87
CA ARG A 484 13.13 -37.55 16.26
C ARG A 484 13.42 -36.35 15.35
N SER A 485 14.67 -36.13 14.98
CA SER A 485 15.06 -35.08 14.02
C SER A 485 14.47 -35.34 12.63
N TYR A 486 14.48 -36.60 12.16
CA TYR A 486 13.77 -37.02 10.96
C TYR A 486 12.26 -36.74 11.07
N GLN A 487 11.59 -37.21 12.13
CA GLN A 487 10.16 -36.99 12.37
C GLN A 487 9.81 -35.50 12.28
N GLN A 488 10.54 -34.66 13.01
CA GLN A 488 10.31 -33.22 13.04
C GLN A 488 10.47 -32.60 11.65
N THR A 489 11.53 -32.96 10.93
CA THR A 489 11.82 -32.45 9.58
C THR A 489 10.72 -32.83 8.59
N MET A 490 10.29 -34.09 8.60
CA MET A 490 9.27 -34.58 7.67
C MET A 490 7.87 -34.06 8.01
N SER A 491 7.55 -33.95 9.30
CA SER A 491 6.29 -33.37 9.77
C SER A 491 6.19 -31.88 9.45
N ALA A 492 7.30 -31.14 9.50
CA ALA A 492 7.34 -29.74 9.07
C ALA A 492 7.10 -29.58 7.56
N GLN A 493 7.60 -30.52 6.74
CA GLN A 493 7.39 -30.48 5.29
C GLN A 493 6.00 -30.95 4.86
N LEU A 494 5.42 -31.90 5.59
CA LEU A 494 4.10 -32.48 5.30
C LEU A 494 3.27 -32.59 6.59
N PRO A 495 2.76 -31.47 7.13
CA PRO A 495 2.03 -31.44 8.41
C PRO A 495 0.86 -32.42 8.46
N GLN A 496 0.15 -32.58 7.35
CA GLN A 496 -0.99 -33.50 7.22
C GLN A 496 -0.63 -34.99 7.36
N ARG A 497 0.67 -35.33 7.37
CA ARG A 497 1.18 -36.71 7.57
C ARG A 497 2.01 -36.85 8.85
N GLY A 498 1.94 -35.89 9.78
CA GLY A 498 2.72 -35.90 11.02
C GLY A 498 2.64 -37.23 11.80
N GLU A 499 1.42 -37.76 12.00
CA GLU A 499 1.21 -39.03 12.71
C GLU A 499 1.91 -40.23 12.05
N LEU A 500 2.00 -40.24 10.71
CA LEU A 500 2.67 -41.31 9.98
C LEU A 500 4.18 -41.30 10.27
N PHE A 501 4.80 -40.12 10.25
CA PHE A 501 6.23 -39.98 10.52
C PHE A 501 6.57 -40.21 11.99
N GLU A 502 5.66 -39.84 12.89
CA GLU A 502 5.80 -40.13 14.32
C GLU A 502 5.83 -41.64 14.58
N ARG A 503 4.82 -42.38 14.10
CA ARG A 503 4.79 -43.84 14.21
C ARG A 503 6.01 -44.48 13.56
N PHE A 504 6.39 -44.02 12.37
CA PHE A 504 7.56 -44.52 11.67
C PHE A 504 8.85 -44.32 12.50
N ALA A 505 9.05 -43.14 13.08
CA ALA A 505 10.20 -42.86 13.92
C ALA A 505 10.18 -43.73 15.20
N ASP A 506 9.04 -43.85 15.87
CA ASP A 506 8.90 -44.66 17.08
C ASP A 506 9.20 -46.14 16.83
N ASP A 507 8.73 -46.70 15.71
CA ASP A 507 9.02 -48.08 15.30
C ASP A 507 10.53 -48.31 15.10
N ARG A 508 11.26 -47.33 14.54
CA ARG A 508 12.72 -47.43 14.34
C ARG A 508 13.49 -47.23 15.63
N ILE A 509 13.03 -46.35 16.51
CA ILE A 509 13.61 -46.16 17.85
C ILE A 509 13.52 -47.47 18.64
N ALA A 510 12.38 -48.17 18.58
CA ALA A 510 12.15 -49.43 19.28
C ALA A 510 12.85 -50.63 18.61
N GLY A 511 12.83 -50.71 17.27
CA GLY A 511 13.32 -51.87 16.51
C GLY A 511 14.82 -51.88 16.23
N GLY A 512 15.53 -50.76 16.43
CA GLY A 512 16.96 -50.64 16.13
C GLY A 512 17.30 -50.99 14.67
N CYS A 513 18.51 -51.54 14.44
CA CYS A 513 18.97 -51.90 13.09
C CYS A 513 18.16 -53.03 12.45
N ALA A 514 17.72 -54.03 13.23
CA ALA A 514 16.92 -55.15 12.73
C ALA A 514 15.53 -54.72 12.25
N GLY A 515 15.00 -53.63 12.82
CA GLY A 515 13.71 -53.05 12.46
C GLY A 515 13.75 -52.10 11.27
N MET A 516 14.85 -51.99 10.52
CA MET A 516 14.96 -51.05 9.41
C MET A 516 14.07 -51.43 8.23
N LEU A 517 13.14 -50.52 7.89
CA LEU A 517 12.33 -50.59 6.66
C LEU A 517 12.50 -49.29 5.87
N PRO A 518 12.26 -49.32 4.55
CA PRO A 518 12.25 -48.12 3.72
C PRO A 518 11.24 -47.09 4.22
N ASP A 519 11.52 -45.82 3.92
CA ASP A 519 10.60 -44.70 4.18
C ASP A 519 9.19 -44.99 3.60
N PRO A 520 8.10 -44.66 4.33
CA PRO A 520 6.75 -45.08 3.96
C PRO A 520 6.20 -44.38 2.70
N LEU A 521 6.76 -43.23 2.31
CA LEU A 521 6.28 -42.44 1.18
C LEU A 521 7.14 -42.60 -0.06
N TRP A 522 8.46 -42.51 0.10
CA TRP A 522 9.39 -42.52 -1.02
C TRP A 522 10.13 -43.85 -1.16
N ARG A 523 9.94 -44.79 -0.22
CA ARG A 523 10.66 -46.06 -0.16
C ARG A 523 12.18 -45.86 -0.19
N ASN A 524 12.65 -44.80 0.46
CA ASN A 524 14.06 -44.48 0.56
C ASN A 524 14.76 -45.47 1.48
N ASP A 525 15.94 -45.91 1.04
CA ASP A 525 16.88 -46.64 1.87
C ASP A 525 17.78 -45.66 2.62
N PHE A 526 17.72 -45.68 3.96
CA PHE A 526 18.53 -44.85 4.87
C PHE A 526 20.02 -45.21 4.86
N CYS A 527 20.40 -46.27 4.15
CA CYS A 527 21.79 -46.67 4.00
C CYS A 527 22.52 -45.87 2.92
N ASN A 528 21.83 -45.33 1.91
CA ASN A 528 22.50 -44.63 0.80
C ASN A 528 22.30 -43.12 0.85
N GLU A 529 23.26 -42.39 1.41
CA GLU A 529 23.23 -40.92 1.43
C GLU A 529 23.23 -40.26 0.04
N ASP A 530 23.67 -40.97 -1.00
CA ASP A 530 23.67 -40.47 -2.38
C ASP A 530 22.30 -40.69 -3.07
N ALA A 531 21.33 -41.32 -2.37
CA ALA A 531 19.98 -41.50 -2.89
C ALA A 531 19.29 -40.12 -3.07
N PRO A 532 18.73 -39.81 -4.25
CA PRO A 532 18.22 -38.46 -4.55
C PRO A 532 17.26 -37.88 -3.51
N PRO A 533 16.34 -38.65 -2.91
CA PRO A 533 15.44 -38.11 -1.89
C PRO A 533 16.12 -37.79 -0.54
N LEU A 534 17.13 -38.56 -0.14
CA LEU A 534 17.93 -38.29 1.07
C LEU A 534 18.86 -37.11 0.86
N VAL A 535 19.50 -37.00 -0.31
CA VAL A 535 20.27 -35.82 -0.71
C VAL A 535 19.37 -34.58 -0.69
N LYS A 536 18.19 -34.63 -1.34
CA LYS A 536 17.27 -33.49 -1.37
C LYS A 536 16.76 -33.10 0.01
N SER A 537 16.55 -34.07 0.89
CA SER A 537 16.14 -33.84 2.28
C SER A 537 17.31 -33.43 3.19
N GLY A 538 18.55 -33.71 2.77
CA GLY A 538 19.79 -33.51 3.51
C GLY A 538 19.99 -34.45 4.70
N LEU A 539 19.40 -35.64 4.62
CA LEU A 539 19.49 -36.66 5.66
C LEU A 539 20.80 -37.45 5.55
N GLY A 540 21.43 -37.71 6.69
CA GLY A 540 22.61 -38.56 6.83
C GLY A 540 22.28 -40.04 6.77
N ALA A 541 23.24 -40.85 6.32
CA ALA A 541 23.07 -42.31 6.32
C ALA A 541 23.21 -42.91 7.72
N ILE A 542 22.46 -43.97 8.01
CA ILE A 542 22.52 -44.69 9.30
C ILE A 542 23.67 -45.71 9.39
N ARG A 543 24.56 -45.75 8.40
CA ARG A 543 25.70 -46.71 8.32
C ARG A 543 26.59 -46.70 9.57
N GLY A 544 26.68 -45.57 10.28
CA GLY A 544 27.45 -45.50 11.52
C GLY A 544 26.86 -46.32 12.68
N PHE A 545 25.56 -46.56 12.63
CA PHE A 545 24.79 -47.36 13.58
C PHE A 545 24.61 -48.81 13.11
N CYS A 546 24.27 -48.97 11.83
CA CYS A 546 23.87 -50.25 11.26
C CYS A 546 24.74 -50.66 10.06
N PRO A 547 26.07 -50.83 10.23
CA PRO A 547 26.96 -51.20 9.12
C PRO A 547 26.65 -52.60 8.57
N GLY A 548 26.24 -53.57 9.40
CA GLY A 548 25.88 -54.91 8.96
C GLY A 548 24.64 -54.90 8.06
N TYR A 549 23.60 -54.17 8.44
CA TYR A 549 22.42 -53.96 7.60
C TYR A 549 22.77 -53.22 6.31
N CYS A 550 23.45 -52.07 6.42
CA CYS A 550 23.63 -51.15 5.30
C CYS A 550 24.74 -51.52 4.31
N CYS A 551 25.67 -52.39 4.70
CA CYS A 551 26.83 -52.74 3.89
C CYS A 551 26.86 -54.22 3.47
N SER A 552 25.74 -54.93 3.66
CA SER A 552 25.59 -56.31 3.18
C SER A 552 25.11 -56.34 1.72
N GLY A 553 25.72 -57.21 0.90
CA GLY A 553 25.27 -57.47 -0.48
C GLY A 553 25.58 -56.36 -1.49
N THR A 554 24.66 -56.13 -2.44
CA THR A 554 24.85 -55.24 -3.61
C THR A 554 24.84 -53.75 -3.29
N THR A 555 24.50 -53.36 -2.06
CA THR A 555 24.46 -51.97 -1.57
C THR A 555 25.78 -51.51 -0.95
N CYS A 556 26.80 -52.37 -0.96
CA CYS A 556 28.10 -52.07 -0.35
C CYS A 556 28.81 -50.92 -1.08
N SER A 557 28.85 -49.76 -0.43
CA SER A 557 29.48 -48.53 -0.94
C SER A 557 30.92 -48.42 -0.46
N HIS A 558 31.74 -47.61 -1.15
CA HIS A 558 33.10 -47.27 -0.72
C HIS A 558 33.16 -46.59 0.67
N LYS A 559 32.02 -46.11 1.17
CA LYS A 559 31.85 -45.48 2.49
C LYS A 559 31.51 -46.47 3.62
N CYS A 560 31.48 -47.76 3.34
CA CYS A 560 31.30 -48.82 4.35
C CYS A 560 32.61 -49.14 5.09
N PRO A 561 32.54 -49.68 6.32
CA PRO A 561 33.70 -50.22 7.01
C PRO A 561 34.45 -51.23 6.13
N LYS A 562 35.79 -51.25 6.20
CA LYS A 562 36.61 -52.23 5.45
C LYS A 562 36.17 -53.66 5.72
N ALA A 563 35.88 -53.97 6.98
CA ALA A 563 35.41 -55.28 7.43
C ALA A 563 34.07 -55.72 6.81
N CYS A 564 33.29 -54.83 6.19
CA CYS A 564 32.06 -55.19 5.48
C CYS A 564 32.29 -55.54 4.00
N ARG A 565 33.48 -55.24 3.47
CA ARG A 565 33.84 -55.46 2.05
C ARG A 565 34.65 -56.72 1.82
N GLU A 566 35.33 -57.17 2.87
CA GLU A 566 36.08 -58.44 2.95
C GLU A 566 35.13 -59.56 3.38
#